data_AF-A0A3P1W1C3-F1
#
_entry.id   AF-A0A3P1W1C3-F1
#
_cell.length_a   1.000
_cell.length_b   1.000
_cell.length_c   1.000
_cell.angle_alpha   90.00
_cell.angle_beta   90.00
_cell.angle_gamma   90.00
#
_symmetry.space_group_name_H-M   'P 1'
#
loop_
_entity.id
_entity.type
_entity.pdbx_description
1 polymer ?
#
loop_
_entity_poly.entity_id
_entity_poly.type
_entity_poly.pdbx_seq_one_letter_code
_entity_poly.pdbx_strand_id
1 'polypeptide(L)'
;MKQFYFKEKNGELYFFYRDTRKNKEKTGYKKWTEMCDNKEIKRNNTFNELLGFLKIKQKIEHKIDEMIITIWISEKYKLIRIENNNQNLKENENSYLAKLGDVIYILKKLGGTENES
;
A
#
# COMPACT_ATOMS: atom_id res chain seq x y z
N MET A 1 11.47 -6.60 -8.66
CA MET A 1 10.01 -6.41 -8.68
C MET A 1 9.64 -5.80 -7.35
N LYS A 2 8.76 -4.80 -7.31
CA LYS A 2 8.34 -4.25 -6.01
C LYS A 2 7.33 -5.19 -5.37
N GLN A 3 7.49 -5.45 -4.08
CA GLN A 3 6.55 -6.19 -3.26
C GLN A 3 6.10 -5.32 -2.10
N PHE A 4 4.87 -5.53 -1.66
CA PHE A 4 4.22 -4.76 -0.62
C PHE A 4 3.56 -5.72 0.37
N TYR A 5 3.51 -5.33 1.63
CA TYR A 5 2.78 -6.03 2.67
C TYR A 5 2.25 -4.99 3.65
N PHE A 6 0.93 -4.88 3.76
CA PHE A 6 0.29 -3.91 4.64
C PHE A 6 -0.39 -4.65 5.78
N LYS A 7 -0.23 -4.15 7.01
CA LYS A 7 -0.71 -4.84 8.20
C LYS A 7 -1.17 -3.86 9.27
N GLU A 8 -2.33 -4.12 9.84
CA GLU A 8 -2.78 -3.48 11.08
C GLU A 8 -2.17 -4.21 12.28
N LYS A 9 -1.65 -3.44 13.24
CA LYS A 9 -1.16 -3.94 14.53
C LYS A 9 -1.38 -2.86 15.59
N ASN A 10 -2.10 -3.21 16.65
CA ASN A 10 -2.35 -2.34 17.81
C ASN A 10 -3.03 -1.00 17.47
N GLY A 11 -3.98 -1.00 16.53
CA GLY A 11 -4.70 0.20 16.10
C GLY A 11 -3.90 1.11 15.17
N GLU A 12 -2.76 0.64 14.65
CA GLU A 12 -1.94 1.36 13.69
C GLU A 12 -1.72 0.52 12.43
N LEU A 13 -1.64 1.21 11.28
CA LEU A 13 -1.37 0.57 10.01
C LEU A 13 0.10 0.72 9.60
N TYR A 14 0.72 -0.39 9.23
CA TYR A 14 2.11 -0.47 8.82
C TYR A 14 2.23 -0.84 7.35
N PHE A 15 3.10 -0.13 6.63
CA PHE A 15 3.29 -0.28 5.19
C PHE A 15 4.69 -0.81 4.88
N PHE A 16 4.84 -2.11 4.69
CA PHE A 16 6.10 -2.73 4.31
C PHE A 16 6.25 -2.81 2.80
N TYR A 17 7.46 -2.58 2.30
CA TYR A 17 7.76 -2.64 0.88
C TYR A 17 9.23 -2.99 0.63
N ARG A 18 9.51 -3.57 -0.54
CA ARG A 18 10.87 -3.87 -1.01
C ARG A 18 10.97 -3.89 -2.53
N ASP A 19 12.16 -3.68 -3.09
CA ASP A 19 12.46 -4.03 -4.49
C ASP A 19 13.31 -5.31 -4.53
N THR A 20 12.71 -6.41 -4.99
CA THR A 20 13.39 -7.71 -5.08
C THR A 20 14.56 -7.74 -6.06
N ARG A 21 14.69 -6.74 -6.95
CA ARG A 21 15.88 -6.61 -7.83
C ARG A 21 17.10 -6.02 -7.11
N LYS A 22 16.87 -5.23 -6.05
CA LYS A 22 17.93 -4.55 -5.31
C LYS A 22 18.32 -5.30 -4.03
N ASN A 23 17.42 -6.12 -3.50
CA ASN A 23 17.73 -6.98 -2.36
C ASN A 23 18.56 -8.18 -2.83
N LYS A 24 19.81 -8.26 -2.32
CA LYS A 24 20.70 -9.41 -2.55
C LYS A 24 20.20 -10.69 -1.87
N GLU A 25 19.36 -10.55 -0.84
CA GLU A 25 18.74 -11.67 -0.16
C GLU A 25 17.57 -12.24 -0.97
N LYS A 26 17.67 -13.52 -1.35
CA LYS A 26 16.60 -14.31 -2.02
C LYS A 26 15.48 -14.71 -1.05
N THR A 27 15.18 -13.90 -0.04
CA THR A 27 14.13 -14.22 0.94
C THR A 27 12.77 -14.20 0.25
N GLY A 28 12.13 -15.38 0.16
CA GLY A 28 10.79 -15.52 -0.45
C GLY A 28 9.74 -14.63 0.22
N TYR A 29 8.62 -14.39 -0.47
CA TYR A 29 7.58 -13.47 0.01
C TYR A 29 7.06 -13.84 1.40
N LYS A 30 6.69 -15.11 1.62
CA LYS A 30 6.19 -15.61 2.92
C LYS A 30 7.17 -15.37 4.07
N LYS A 31 8.45 -15.74 3.88
CA LYS A 31 9.48 -15.52 4.90
C LYS A 31 9.72 -14.03 5.15
N TRP A 32 9.60 -13.19 4.13
CA TRP A 32 9.72 -11.75 4.28
C TRP A 32 8.55 -11.14 5.09
N THR A 33 7.32 -11.59 4.87
CA THR A 33 6.16 -11.13 5.66
C THR A 33 6.27 -11.58 7.12
N GLU A 34 6.74 -12.80 7.39
CA GLU A 34 7.04 -13.27 8.75
C GLU A 34 8.10 -12.40 9.45
N MET A 35 9.12 -11.94 8.72
CA MET A 35 10.10 -10.99 9.26
C MET A 35 9.48 -9.62 9.55
N CYS A 36 8.58 -9.14 8.68
CA CYS A 36 7.84 -7.90 8.90
C CYS A 36 6.96 -7.98 10.16
N ASP A 37 6.31 -9.11 10.40
CA ASP A 37 5.44 -9.34 11.56
C ASP A 37 6.18 -9.24 12.89
N ASN A 38 7.41 -9.73 12.90
CA ASN A 38 8.30 -9.75 14.06
C ASN A 38 9.13 -8.47 14.20
N LYS A 39 9.06 -7.54 13.24
CA LYS A 39 9.84 -6.31 13.28
C LYS A 39 9.31 -5.38 14.36
N GLU A 40 10.19 -4.96 15.26
CA GLU A 40 9.90 -3.90 16.22
C GLU A 40 10.02 -2.54 15.54
N ILE A 41 8.95 -1.74 15.57
CA ILE A 41 8.89 -0.42 14.96
C ILE A 41 8.67 0.61 16.05
N LYS A 42 9.72 1.38 16.37
CA LYS A 42 9.70 2.39 17.43
C LYS A 42 8.89 3.65 17.08
N ARG A 43 8.76 3.94 15.78
CA ARG A 43 7.99 5.07 15.24
C ARG A 43 7.36 4.66 13.92
N ASN A 44 6.04 4.76 13.81
CA ASN A 44 5.34 4.41 12.59
C ASN A 44 5.37 5.57 11.57
N ASN A 45 6.44 5.64 10.78
CA ASN A 45 6.56 6.55 9.63
C ASN A 45 6.37 5.83 8.28
N THR A 46 5.98 4.56 8.30
CA THR A 46 6.04 3.63 7.15
C THR A 46 5.23 4.12 5.95
N PHE A 47 4.13 4.84 6.18
CA PHE A 47 3.32 5.44 5.11
C PHE A 47 4.10 6.50 4.31
N ASN A 48 4.76 7.44 4.98
CA ASN A 48 5.53 8.49 4.32
C ASN A 48 6.72 7.91 3.57
N GLU A 49 7.37 6.90 4.15
CA GLU A 49 8.46 6.21 3.48
C GLU A 49 7.97 5.43 2.23
N LEU A 50 6.76 4.84 2.29
CA LEU A 50 6.11 4.23 1.12
C LEU A 50 5.89 5.27 0.01
N LEU A 51 5.38 6.47 0.31
CA LEU A 51 5.20 7.52 -0.70
C LEU A 51 6.53 7.88 -1.39
N GLY A 52 7.61 8.00 -0.61
CA GLY A 52 8.97 8.20 -1.14
C GLY A 52 9.44 7.04 -2.03
N PHE A 53 9.24 5.80 -1.57
CA PHE A 53 9.58 4.60 -2.34
C PHE A 53 8.81 4.48 -3.66
N LEU A 54 7.54 4.90 -3.68
CA LEU A 54 6.69 4.92 -4.87
C LEU A 54 7.07 6.04 -5.84
N LYS A 55 7.82 7.06 -5.40
CA LYS A 55 8.13 8.28 -6.17
C LYS A 55 6.85 8.98 -6.61
N ILE A 56 5.97 9.26 -5.66
CA ILE A 56 4.74 10.02 -5.90
C ILE A 56 5.08 11.37 -6.56
N LYS A 57 4.36 11.72 -7.62
CA LYS A 57 4.49 12.97 -8.37
C LYS A 57 3.28 13.88 -8.16
N GLN A 58 2.12 13.32 -7.86
CA GLN A 58 0.87 14.06 -7.74
C GLN A 58 0.06 13.57 -6.54
N LYS A 59 -0.60 14.50 -5.85
CA LYS A 59 -1.64 14.25 -4.85
C LYS A 59 -2.93 14.93 -5.33
N ILE A 60 -4.05 14.21 -5.29
CA ILE A 60 -5.39 14.71 -5.59
C ILE A 60 -6.27 14.39 -4.39
N GLU A 61 -7.16 15.31 -4.02
CA GLU A 61 -8.09 15.13 -2.92
C GLU A 61 -9.50 15.46 -3.41
N HIS A 62 -10.43 14.54 -3.15
CA HIS A 62 -11.84 14.71 -3.45
C HIS A 62 -12.64 14.52 -2.18
N LYS A 63 -13.66 15.36 -1.99
CA LYS A 63 -14.64 15.23 -0.92
C LYS A 63 -16.01 15.03 -1.54
N ILE A 64 -16.69 13.94 -1.16
CA ILE A 64 -18.06 13.64 -1.56
C ILE A 64 -18.84 13.41 -0.26
N ASP A 65 -19.72 14.34 0.09
CA ASP A 65 -20.38 14.38 1.40
C ASP A 65 -19.37 14.32 2.55
N GLU A 66 -19.45 13.27 3.38
CA GLU A 66 -18.54 13.01 4.51
C GLU A 66 -17.33 12.15 4.13
N MET A 67 -17.30 11.60 2.90
CA MET A 67 -16.23 10.75 2.40
C MET A 67 -15.07 11.60 1.87
N ILE A 68 -13.86 11.34 2.35
CA ILE A 68 -12.63 11.96 1.85
C ILE A 68 -11.83 10.93 1.08
N ILE A 69 -11.53 11.22 -0.18
CA ILE A 69 -10.74 10.38 -1.06
C ILE A 69 -9.44 11.12 -1.39
N THR A 70 -8.32 10.60 -0.90
CA THR A 70 -6.99 11.08 -1.27
C THR A 70 -6.34 10.10 -2.24
N ILE A 71 -5.80 10.62 -3.33
CA ILE A 71 -5.15 9.83 -4.37
C ILE A 71 -3.72 10.34 -4.54
N TRP A 72 -2.74 9.47 -4.34
CA TRP A 72 -1.34 9.72 -4.70
C TRP A 72 -0.98 8.93 -5.96
N ILE A 73 -0.43 9.63 -6.95
CA ILE A 73 -0.11 9.07 -8.25
C ILE A 73 1.40 9.18 -8.49
N SER A 74 1.98 8.06 -8.88
CA SER A 74 3.32 7.96 -9.47
C SER A 74 3.19 7.44 -10.90
N GLU A 75 4.31 7.33 -11.59
CA GLU A 75 4.36 6.76 -12.95
C GLU A 75 3.86 5.31 -13.03
N LYS A 76 4.02 4.52 -11.97
CA LYS A 76 3.75 3.07 -11.98
C LYS A 76 2.71 2.61 -10.96
N TYR A 77 2.27 3.50 -10.07
CA TYR A 77 1.39 3.18 -8.96
C TYR A 77 0.44 4.31 -8.65
N LYS A 78 -0.76 3.94 -8.22
CA LYS A 78 -1.77 4.81 -7.61
C LYS A 78 -2.07 4.27 -6.22
N LEU A 79 -1.92 5.12 -5.20
CA LEU A 79 -2.33 4.84 -3.82
C LEU A 79 -3.58 5.66 -3.52
N ILE A 80 -4.63 5.02 -3.03
CA ILE A 80 -5.90 5.65 -2.72
C ILE A 80 -6.12 5.47 -1.22
N ARG A 81 -6.39 6.56 -0.51
CA ARG A 81 -6.91 6.56 0.85
C ARG A 81 -8.34 7.04 0.82
N ILE A 82 -9.22 6.30 1.46
CA ILE A 82 -10.63 6.63 1.59
C ILE A 82 -10.94 6.69 3.08
N GLU A 83 -11.45 7.81 3.57
CA GLU A 83 -11.93 7.99 4.94
C GLU A 83 -13.46 7.95 4.99
N ASN A 84 -14.01 7.58 6.15
CA ASN A 84 -15.44 7.44 6.40
C ASN A 84 -16.09 6.41 5.46
N ASN A 85 -15.41 5.28 5.24
CA ASN A 85 -15.91 4.22 4.39
C ASN A 85 -16.59 3.10 5.17
N ASN A 86 -17.93 3.05 5.11
CA ASN A 86 -18.74 1.94 5.62
C ASN A 86 -18.82 0.74 4.65
N GLN A 87 -18.11 0.76 3.51
CA GLN A 87 -18.17 -0.31 2.50
C GLN A 87 -17.10 -1.38 2.73
N ASN A 88 -17.49 -2.64 2.46
CA ASN A 88 -16.58 -3.78 2.39
C ASN A 88 -15.97 -3.87 0.98
N LEU A 89 -14.76 -3.35 0.83
CA LEU A 89 -13.97 -3.51 -0.40
C LEU A 89 -13.23 -4.85 -0.39
N LYS A 90 -13.26 -5.56 -1.52
CA LYS A 90 -12.50 -6.80 -1.72
C LYS A 90 -11.18 -6.52 -2.42
N GLU A 91 -10.14 -7.26 -2.04
CA GLU A 91 -8.89 -7.30 -2.79
C GLU A 91 -9.15 -7.82 -4.21
N ASN A 92 -8.37 -7.34 -5.17
CA ASN A 92 -8.28 -7.91 -6.50
C ASN A 92 -6.80 -8.21 -6.80
N GLU A 93 -6.51 -9.05 -7.80
CA GLU A 93 -5.15 -9.54 -8.08
C GLU A 93 -4.10 -8.44 -8.31
N ASN A 94 -4.54 -7.22 -8.63
CA ASN A 94 -3.71 -6.07 -8.95
C ASN A 94 -3.72 -4.96 -7.88
N SER A 95 -4.24 -5.24 -6.68
CA SER A 95 -4.27 -4.28 -5.57
C SER A 95 -3.84 -4.87 -4.24
N TYR A 96 -3.22 -4.02 -3.43
CA TYR A 96 -2.97 -4.29 -2.02
C TYR A 96 -3.92 -3.43 -1.19
N LEU A 97 -4.66 -4.05 -0.28
CA LEU A 97 -5.66 -3.37 0.52
C LEU A 97 -5.27 -3.40 1.99
N ALA A 98 -5.52 -2.29 2.68
CA ALA A 98 -5.41 -2.23 4.12
C ALA A 98 -6.54 -1.39 4.72
N LYS A 99 -7.07 -1.83 5.84
CA LYS A 99 -8.16 -1.15 6.56
C LYS A 99 -7.73 -0.85 7.99
N LEU A 100 -8.04 0.35 8.46
CA LEU A 100 -7.89 0.77 9.85
C LEU A 100 -9.11 1.62 10.22
N GLY A 101 -10.00 1.09 11.07
CA GLY A 101 -11.30 1.71 11.34
C GLY A 101 -12.06 1.96 10.04
N ASP A 102 -12.50 3.21 9.84
CA ASP A 102 -13.24 3.64 8.65
C ASP A 102 -12.33 4.16 7.52
N VAL A 103 -11.02 3.93 7.64
CA VAL A 103 -10.03 4.31 6.64
C VAL A 103 -9.57 3.10 5.85
N ILE A 104 -9.64 3.18 4.53
CA ILE A 104 -9.14 2.15 3.61
C ILE A 104 -8.01 2.72 2.75
N TYR A 105 -6.94 1.95 2.61
CA TYR A 105 -5.81 2.20 1.72
C TYR A 105 -5.81 1.15 0.61
N ILE A 106 -5.65 1.60 -0.64
CA ILE A 106 -5.63 0.76 -1.82
C ILE A 106 -4.42 1.14 -2.66
N LEU A 107 -3.43 0.27 -2.78
CA LEU A 107 -2.30 0.44 -3.69
C LEU A 107 -2.57 -0.37 -4.96
N LYS A 108 -2.64 0.31 -6.11
CA LYS A 108 -2.77 -0.29 -7.44
C LYS A 108 -1.54 -0.01 -8.29
N LYS A 109 -1.11 -1.00 -9.07
CA LYS A 109 -0.12 -0.79 -10.13
C LYS A 109 -0.82 -0.17 -11.36
N LEU A 110 -0.22 0.86 -11.94
CA LEU A 110 -0.70 1.47 -13.19
C LEU A 110 0.02 0.76 -14.34
N GLY A 111 -0.74 0.19 -15.28
CA GLY A 111 -0.19 -0.47 -16.46
C GLY A 111 0.61 -1.75 -16.15
N GLY A 112 -0.08 -2.88 -16.19
CA GLY A 112 0.35 -3.98 -17.04
C GLY A 112 -0.77 -4.15 -18.05
N THR A 113 -0.50 -3.90 -19.33
CA THR A 113 -1.31 -4.56 -20.36
C THR A 113 -1.16 -6.05 -20.09
N GLU A 114 -2.27 -6.73 -19.84
CA GLU A 114 -2.35 -8.14 -20.16
C GLU A 114 -2.06 -8.21 -21.65
N ASN A 115 -0.83 -8.58 -22.01
CA ASN A 115 -0.66 -9.33 -23.24
C ASN A 115 -1.27 -10.70 -22.91
N GLU A 116 -2.59 -10.80 -23.07
CA GLU A 116 -3.22 -12.09 -23.30
C GLU A 116 -2.53 -12.73 -24.52
N SER A 117 -2.24 -14.01 -24.35
CA SER A 117 -1.33 -14.81 -25.18
C SER A 117 -1.85 -15.08 -26.58
#